data_AF-A0A0N1EQ57-F1
#
_entry.id   AF-A0A0N1EQ57-F1
#
_cell.length_a   1.000
_cell.length_b   1.000
_cell.length_c   1.000
_cell.angle_alpha   90.00
_cell.angle_beta   90.00
_cell.angle_gamma   90.00
#
_symmetry.space_group_name_H-M   'P 1'
#
loop_
_entity.id
_entity.type
_entity.pdbx_description
1 polymer ?
#
loop_
_entity_poly.entity_id
_entity_poly.type
_entity_poly.pdbx_seq_one_letter_code
_entity_poly.pdbx_strand_id
1 'polypeptide(L)'
;MAVLILVVGVNLFINSFDSQDTRVYAEPIEALVENVYVNYEGFKPAAAPIVNKIKPEHVEKRLRRNIDTIKHEAPPHIEHTPHQWLAVNPTSEQKRLCSLLERPPLKFTRIYDPDSKRYMNRYYGFFEINISVLFRGEYRPLEHYFSEQFVDDLKWELRRNLLFVYQEYMDWFEPENLSKSVIDLKVTLNDKQYFNELVKHGAESSVNNPGVYIPWIHQAYINLPRYDNGYLNRTLFIDILTHEAVHAINFVQFGYMQRWAQEGLAQYFAYRSESGEHLASLRIDEWDKRTGSMSQPFVMDDLIIPNKSWQEDEAILYASSLVYTQYFSSLPKDKNPFISFLYNEMLPRCSTVNEENTIDLLDPENMLNSDFFNWFEKNVYLYNK
;
A
#
# COMPACT_ATOMS: atom_id res chain seq x y z
N MET A 1 54.16 -34.37 4.87
CA MET A 1 54.35 -32.90 4.97
C MET A 1 55.14 -32.50 3.72
N ALA A 2 54.56 -31.65 2.84
CA ALA A 2 55.08 -31.28 1.50
C ALA A 2 55.15 -32.46 0.47
N VAL A 3 55.06 -32.31 -0.86
CA VAL A 3 54.36 -31.38 -1.82
C VAL A 3 54.43 -32.08 -3.21
N LEU A 4 53.33 -32.31 -3.98
CA LEU A 4 52.75 -31.48 -5.08
C LEU A 4 53.72 -31.28 -6.30
N ILE A 5 53.39 -31.31 -7.62
CA ILE A 5 52.17 -31.08 -8.48
C ILE A 5 52.29 -31.97 -9.77
N LEU A 6 51.27 -32.69 -10.30
CA LEU A 6 50.28 -32.39 -11.40
C LEU A 6 50.84 -31.74 -12.71
N VAL A 7 50.53 -32.17 -13.97
CA VAL A 7 49.25 -32.29 -14.77
C VAL A 7 48.77 -30.92 -15.31
N VAL A 8 48.52 -30.61 -16.62
CA VAL A 8 48.05 -31.29 -17.88
C VAL A 8 46.51 -31.25 -18.10
N GLY A 9 45.93 -30.90 -19.26
CA GLY A 9 46.49 -30.24 -20.47
C GLY A 9 45.68 -30.43 -21.79
N VAL A 10 45.65 -29.38 -22.64
CA VAL A 10 45.60 -29.40 -24.14
C VAL A 10 44.27 -29.62 -24.93
N ASN A 11 43.95 -28.60 -25.77
CA ASN A 11 43.19 -28.57 -27.06
C ASN A 11 41.64 -28.59 -27.16
N LEU A 12 41.19 -28.03 -28.31
CA LEU A 12 39.83 -27.82 -28.84
C LEU A 12 39.83 -27.99 -30.39
N PHE A 13 38.65 -27.87 -31.01
CA PHE A 13 38.35 -27.65 -32.46
C PHE A 13 38.32 -28.83 -33.47
N ILE A 14 37.12 -29.43 -33.58
CA ILE A 14 36.20 -29.38 -34.75
C ILE A 14 36.76 -29.63 -36.17
N ASN A 15 36.31 -30.71 -36.83
CA ASN A 15 35.47 -30.66 -38.06
C ASN A 15 35.18 -32.05 -38.68
N SER A 16 33.90 -32.35 -39.02
CA SER A 16 33.52 -33.30 -40.09
C SER A 16 32.01 -33.34 -40.40
N PHE A 17 31.65 -33.35 -41.69
CA PHE A 17 30.35 -33.70 -42.31
C PHE A 17 29.11 -32.79 -42.09
N ASP A 18 28.04 -32.91 -42.90
CA ASP A 18 27.91 -32.58 -44.35
C ASP A 18 26.41 -32.62 -44.79
N SER A 19 26.01 -31.65 -45.64
CA SER A 19 24.87 -31.69 -46.59
C SER A 19 23.39 -31.69 -46.12
N GLN A 20 22.55 -31.16 -47.03
CA GLN A 20 21.09 -31.33 -47.23
C GLN A 20 20.07 -30.75 -46.22
N ASP A 21 19.88 -29.44 -46.36
CA ASP A 21 18.58 -28.78 -46.62
C ASP A 21 17.28 -29.61 -46.47
N THR A 22 16.40 -29.18 -45.55
CA THR A 22 14.94 -29.19 -45.77
C THR A 22 14.29 -28.08 -44.95
N ARG A 23 13.26 -27.43 -45.50
CA ARG A 23 12.51 -26.37 -44.83
C ARG A 23 11.36 -26.97 -44.01
N VAL A 24 11.28 -26.58 -42.73
CA VAL A 24 10.08 -26.73 -41.90
C VAL A 24 9.68 -25.34 -41.41
N TYR A 25 8.39 -25.01 -41.54
CA TYR A 25 7.84 -23.76 -41.01
C TYR A 25 7.76 -23.84 -39.48
N ALA A 26 8.28 -22.83 -38.80
CA ALA A 26 8.00 -22.59 -37.39
C ALA A 26 7.06 -21.38 -37.29
N GLU A 27 5.80 -21.64 -36.93
CA GLU A 27 4.85 -20.58 -36.59
C GLU A 27 5.27 -19.95 -35.24
N PRO A 28 5.26 -18.61 -35.10
CA PRO A 28 5.41 -17.98 -33.79
C PRO A 28 4.18 -18.32 -32.95
N ILE A 29 4.38 -18.88 -31.76
CA ILE A 29 3.30 -19.16 -30.82
C ILE A 29 2.71 -17.83 -30.34
N GLU A 30 1.47 -17.53 -30.73
CA GLU A 30 0.67 -16.46 -30.14
C GLU A 30 0.29 -16.83 -28.69
N ALA A 31 1.19 -16.52 -27.75
CA ALA A 31 0.89 -16.62 -26.33
C ALA A 31 -0.09 -15.48 -25.95
N LEU A 32 -1.27 -15.86 -25.43
CA LEU A 32 -2.30 -14.90 -25.06
C LEU A 32 -1.79 -13.88 -24.04
N VAL A 33 -1.75 -12.61 -24.44
CA VAL A 33 -1.82 -11.48 -23.54
C VAL A 33 -3.19 -10.85 -23.77
N GLU A 34 -4.16 -11.18 -22.91
CA GLU A 34 -5.48 -10.56 -23.00
C GLU A 34 -5.38 -9.04 -22.80
N ASN A 35 -6.06 -8.31 -23.66
CA ASN A 35 -6.01 -6.85 -23.68
C ASN A 35 -6.82 -6.27 -22.52
N VAL A 36 -6.17 -6.12 -21.35
CA VAL A 36 -6.71 -5.35 -20.22
C VAL A 36 -6.68 -3.86 -20.54
N TYR A 37 -7.62 -3.43 -21.39
CA TYR A 37 -8.09 -2.04 -21.45
C TYR A 37 -9.12 -1.85 -20.33
N VAL A 38 -8.73 -1.22 -19.23
CA VAL A 38 -9.68 -0.77 -18.21
C VAL A 38 -10.33 0.51 -18.70
N ASN A 39 -11.37 0.37 -19.53
CA ASN A 39 -12.12 1.51 -20.05
C ASN A 39 -13.36 1.73 -19.16
N TYR A 40 -13.38 2.82 -18.39
CA TYR A 40 -14.29 3.01 -17.25
C TYR A 40 -15.72 3.50 -17.61
N GLU A 41 -16.19 3.26 -18.83
CA GLU A 41 -17.54 3.61 -19.27
C GLU A 41 -18.50 2.42 -19.26
N GLY A 42 -19.54 2.48 -18.40
CA GLY A 42 -20.76 1.67 -18.58
C GLY A 42 -20.99 0.52 -17.59
N PHE A 43 -20.78 0.74 -16.28
CA PHE A 43 -21.14 -0.28 -15.28
C PHE A 43 -22.67 -0.46 -15.15
N LYS A 44 -23.19 -1.55 -15.73
CA LYS A 44 -24.51 -2.10 -15.40
C LYS A 44 -24.31 -3.46 -14.73
N PRO A 45 -24.78 -3.67 -13.48
CA PRO A 45 -24.60 -4.94 -12.79
C PRO A 45 -25.35 -6.06 -13.53
N ALA A 46 -24.62 -7.13 -13.86
CA ALA A 46 -25.22 -8.35 -14.39
C ALA A 46 -26.05 -9.06 -13.31
N ALA A 47 -27.18 -9.65 -13.69
CA ALA A 47 -28.02 -10.40 -12.76
C ALA A 47 -27.30 -11.66 -12.24
N ALA A 48 -27.46 -11.96 -10.95
CA ALA A 48 -26.79 -13.08 -10.30
C ALA A 48 -27.12 -14.44 -10.96
N PRO A 49 -26.14 -15.36 -11.09
CA PRO A 49 -26.34 -16.63 -11.77
C PRO A 49 -27.29 -17.56 -11.01
N ILE A 50 -28.22 -18.19 -11.75
CA ILE A 50 -29.22 -19.10 -11.20
C ILE A 50 -28.54 -20.41 -10.76
N VAL A 51 -28.54 -20.68 -9.45
CA VAL A 51 -27.97 -21.92 -8.88
C VAL A 51 -28.87 -23.12 -9.21
N ASN A 52 -28.40 -23.96 -10.15
CA ASN A 52 -29.05 -25.23 -10.46
C ASN A 52 -28.91 -26.23 -9.30
N LYS A 53 -30.02 -26.85 -8.91
CA LYS A 53 -30.10 -27.77 -7.76
C LYS A 53 -29.48 -29.14 -8.08
N ILE A 54 -28.25 -29.37 -7.62
CA ILE A 54 -27.67 -30.71 -7.48
C ILE A 54 -27.94 -31.22 -6.05
N LYS A 55 -28.41 -32.46 -5.90
CA LYS A 55 -28.68 -33.08 -4.58
C LYS A 55 -27.38 -33.64 -3.96
N PRO A 56 -26.96 -33.21 -2.75
CA PRO A 56 -25.76 -33.71 -2.10
C PRO A 56 -26.10 -34.68 -0.96
N GLU A 57 -26.31 -35.96 -1.26
CA GLU A 57 -26.44 -36.97 -0.21
C GLU A 57 -25.06 -37.47 0.26
N HIS A 58 -24.89 -37.63 1.57
CA HIS A 58 -23.76 -38.29 2.27
C HIS A 58 -22.44 -37.51 2.56
N VAL A 59 -22.42 -36.17 2.57
CA VAL A 59 -21.34 -35.38 3.22
C VAL A 59 -21.85 -34.45 4.35
N GLU A 60 -23.17 -34.37 4.53
CA GLU A 60 -23.84 -33.22 5.15
C GLU A 60 -23.75 -33.09 6.68
N LYS A 61 -23.22 -34.10 7.40
CA LYS A 61 -23.49 -34.26 8.85
C LYS A 61 -22.42 -33.73 9.82
N ARG A 62 -21.35 -33.06 9.33
CA ARG A 62 -20.30 -32.47 10.20
C ARG A 62 -20.01 -30.97 10.01
N LEU A 63 -20.49 -30.35 8.92
CA LEU A 63 -20.28 -28.93 8.61
C LEU A 63 -21.45 -28.01 9.00
N ARG A 64 -22.69 -28.54 9.05
CA ARG A 64 -23.92 -27.76 9.31
C ARG A 64 -24.23 -27.46 10.79
N ARG A 65 -23.26 -26.98 11.58
CA ARG A 65 -23.54 -26.53 12.96
C ARG A 65 -23.06 -25.11 13.30
N ASN A 66 -22.27 -24.48 12.42
CA ASN A 66 -21.71 -23.14 12.62
C ASN A 66 -22.03 -22.16 11.47
N ILE A 67 -22.98 -22.50 10.57
CA ILE A 67 -23.42 -21.62 9.48
C ILE A 67 -24.94 -21.42 9.62
N ASP A 68 -25.30 -20.57 10.57
CA ASP A 68 -26.51 -19.73 10.61
C ASP A 68 -26.31 -18.69 11.72
N THR A 69 -26.87 -17.48 11.56
CA THR A 69 -26.72 -16.34 12.49
C THR A 69 -25.28 -15.82 12.72
N ILE A 70 -24.53 -15.55 11.64
CA ILE A 70 -23.55 -14.46 11.68
C ILE A 70 -24.30 -13.16 11.35
N LYS A 71 -24.30 -12.19 12.28
CA LYS A 71 -24.52 -10.79 11.90
C LYS A 71 -23.25 -10.29 11.25
N HIS A 72 -23.37 -9.55 10.15
CA HIS A 72 -22.28 -8.73 9.65
C HIS A 72 -22.11 -7.51 10.57
N GLU A 73 -21.46 -7.73 11.71
CA GLU A 73 -20.83 -6.64 12.44
C GLU A 73 -19.62 -6.19 11.60
N ALA A 74 -19.54 -4.88 11.32
CA ALA A 74 -18.45 -4.32 10.53
C ALA A 74 -17.09 -4.67 11.18
N PRO A 75 -16.03 -4.92 10.40
CA PRO A 75 -14.74 -5.24 10.97
C PRO A 75 -14.31 -4.10 11.92
N PRO A 76 -13.75 -4.41 13.11
CA PRO A 76 -13.26 -3.39 14.01
C PRO A 76 -12.20 -2.55 13.27
N HIS A 77 -12.44 -1.25 13.19
CA HIS A 77 -11.47 -0.31 12.62
C HIS A 77 -10.21 -0.33 13.48
N ILE A 78 -9.06 -0.07 12.87
CA ILE A 78 -7.79 -0.01 13.58
C ILE A 78 -7.80 1.22 14.49
N GLU A 79 -7.74 1.01 15.80
CA GLU A 79 -7.27 2.04 16.73
C GLU A 79 -5.75 2.14 16.56
N HIS A 80 -5.29 3.21 15.89
CA HIS A 80 -3.87 3.47 15.71
C HIS A 80 -3.30 4.23 16.92
N THR A 81 -2.09 3.86 17.29
CA THR A 81 -1.28 4.31 18.44
C THR A 81 0.09 4.80 17.92
N PRO A 82 1.01 5.34 18.74
CA PRO A 82 2.06 6.20 18.19
C PRO A 82 3.21 5.41 17.57
N HIS A 83 3.53 5.76 16.32
CA HIS A 83 4.71 5.31 15.60
C HIS A 83 5.89 6.26 15.87
N GLN A 84 6.86 5.84 16.70
CA GLN A 84 7.96 6.73 17.14
C GLN A 84 8.93 7.19 16.03
N TRP A 85 8.81 6.65 14.82
CA TRP A 85 9.59 7.02 13.63
C TRP A 85 8.87 7.98 12.69
N LEU A 86 7.64 8.40 12.98
CA LEU A 86 7.00 9.58 12.36
C LEU A 86 7.62 10.88 12.90
N ALA A 87 8.93 10.85 13.09
CA ALA A 87 9.72 11.94 13.60
C ALA A 87 9.88 12.98 12.51
N VAL A 88 9.16 14.10 12.65
CA VAL A 88 9.35 15.33 11.87
C VAL A 88 10.82 15.78 11.85
N ASN A 89 11.61 15.34 12.84
CA ASN A 89 13.06 15.57 12.94
C ASN A 89 13.84 14.23 12.97
N PRO A 90 14.13 13.60 11.81
CA PRO A 90 14.94 12.38 11.76
C PRO A 90 16.41 12.67 12.07
N THR A 91 17.06 11.73 12.79
CA THR A 91 18.48 11.84 13.20
C THR A 91 19.44 11.86 12.01
N SER A 92 20.65 12.40 12.19
CA SER A 92 21.67 12.46 11.12
C SER A 92 21.97 11.09 10.48
N GLU A 93 21.90 10.00 11.24
CA GLU A 93 22.08 8.64 10.72
C GLU A 93 20.86 8.16 9.92
N GLN A 94 19.64 8.42 10.40
CA GLN A 94 18.41 8.17 9.63
C GLN A 94 18.38 8.94 8.31
N LYS A 95 18.82 10.22 8.32
CA LYS A 95 18.99 11.04 7.10
C LYS A 95 20.04 10.43 6.16
N ARG A 96 21.17 9.96 6.69
CA ARG A 96 22.22 9.26 5.92
C ARG A 96 21.70 7.98 5.27
N LEU A 97 20.97 7.14 6.00
CA LEU A 97 20.38 5.90 5.48
C LEU A 97 19.34 6.18 4.38
N CYS A 98 18.47 7.17 4.58
CA CYS A 98 17.55 7.64 3.54
C CYS A 98 18.29 8.06 2.25
N SER A 99 19.40 8.80 2.36
CA SER A 99 20.18 9.27 1.20
C SER A 99 20.96 8.17 0.49
N LEU A 100 21.09 6.99 1.10
CA LEU A 100 21.74 5.81 0.53
C LEU A 100 20.75 4.83 -0.10
N LEU A 101 19.43 5.04 0.04
CA LEU A 101 18.44 4.20 -0.63
C LEU A 101 18.50 4.38 -2.15
N GLU A 102 18.68 3.29 -2.88
CA GLU A 102 18.58 3.28 -4.33
C GLU A 102 17.17 3.67 -4.79
N ARG A 103 17.08 4.55 -5.79
CA ARG A 103 15.83 4.92 -6.48
C ARG A 103 15.90 4.50 -7.95
N PRO A 104 15.61 3.23 -8.30
CA PRO A 104 15.55 2.81 -9.69
C PRO A 104 14.39 3.54 -10.38
N PRO A 105 14.58 4.11 -11.58
CA PRO A 105 13.47 4.73 -12.32
C PRO A 105 12.43 3.69 -12.74
N LEU A 106 11.20 4.13 -12.97
CA LEU A 106 10.18 3.28 -13.57
C LEU A 106 10.61 2.80 -14.96
N LYS A 107 10.30 1.54 -15.28
CA LYS A 107 10.55 0.99 -16.62
C LYS A 107 9.40 1.40 -17.55
N PHE A 108 9.67 1.59 -18.83
CA PHE A 108 8.63 1.84 -19.82
C PHE A 108 8.89 1.11 -21.14
N THR A 109 7.79 0.78 -21.85
CA THR A 109 7.83 0.44 -23.27
C THR A 109 7.25 1.60 -24.07
N ARG A 110 7.80 1.85 -25.26
CA ARG A 110 7.32 2.93 -26.13
C ARG A 110 6.29 2.37 -27.10
N ILE A 111 5.04 2.79 -26.97
CA ILE A 111 3.89 2.31 -27.75
C ILE A 111 3.43 3.43 -28.69
N TYR A 112 3.06 3.10 -29.93
CA TYR A 112 2.44 4.06 -30.84
C TYR A 112 0.93 4.08 -30.60
N ASP A 113 0.40 5.24 -30.21
CA ASP A 113 -1.04 5.50 -30.18
C ASP A 113 -1.50 5.97 -31.58
N PRO A 114 -2.40 5.22 -32.25
CA PRO A 114 -2.92 5.59 -33.56
C PRO A 114 -3.83 6.82 -33.54
N ASP A 115 -4.48 7.13 -32.41
CA ASP A 115 -5.51 8.17 -32.34
C ASP A 115 -4.90 9.56 -32.16
N SER A 116 -3.99 9.75 -31.19
CA SER A 116 -3.17 10.98 -31.11
C SER A 116 -2.04 11.04 -32.15
N LYS A 117 -1.73 9.90 -32.81
CA LYS A 117 -0.64 9.72 -33.77
C LYS A 117 0.74 10.01 -33.17
N ARG A 118 0.94 9.63 -31.91
CA ARG A 118 2.16 9.88 -31.13
C ARG A 118 2.66 8.59 -30.50
N TYR A 119 3.95 8.58 -30.17
CA TYR A 119 4.50 7.55 -29.31
C TYR A 119 4.36 7.96 -27.84
N MET A 120 3.69 7.12 -27.05
CA MET A 120 3.54 7.24 -25.60
C MET A 120 4.46 6.24 -24.88
N ASN A 121 4.78 6.53 -23.62
CA ASN A 121 5.50 5.60 -22.75
C ASN A 121 4.48 4.86 -21.86
N ARG A 122 4.43 3.53 -21.94
CA ARG A 122 3.65 2.69 -21.01
C ARG A 122 4.57 2.23 -19.88
N TYR A 123 4.39 2.81 -18.71
CA TYR A 123 5.19 2.52 -17.52
C TYR A 123 4.80 1.17 -16.88
N TYR A 124 5.79 0.51 -16.26
CA TYR A 124 5.65 -0.79 -15.60
C TYR A 124 6.78 -1.05 -14.59
N GLY A 125 6.63 -2.09 -13.78
CA GLY A 125 7.63 -2.47 -12.77
C GLY A 125 7.67 -1.54 -11.56
N PHE A 126 6.53 -0.90 -11.24
CA PHE A 126 6.33 0.09 -10.19
C PHE A 126 6.84 -0.34 -8.81
N PHE A 127 6.67 -1.60 -8.45
CA PHE A 127 7.07 -2.10 -7.15
C PHE A 127 7.47 -3.57 -7.19
N GLU A 128 8.11 -4.02 -6.12
CA GLU A 128 8.41 -5.43 -5.84
C GLU A 128 7.98 -5.73 -4.41
N ILE A 129 7.12 -6.73 -4.23
CA ILE A 129 6.51 -7.09 -2.94
C ILE A 129 7.12 -8.40 -2.46
N ASN A 130 7.81 -8.35 -1.32
CA ASN A 130 8.26 -9.50 -0.56
C ASN A 130 7.37 -9.62 0.68
N ILE A 131 6.72 -10.78 0.88
CA ILE A 131 5.93 -11.05 2.09
C ILE A 131 6.44 -12.34 2.71
N SER A 132 6.78 -12.29 4.00
CA SER A 132 7.34 -13.43 4.73
C SER A 132 6.80 -13.51 6.16
N VAL A 133 6.58 -14.72 6.64
CA VAL A 133 6.07 -15.03 7.97
C VAL A 133 7.22 -15.42 8.88
N LEU A 134 7.28 -14.85 10.08
CA LEU A 134 8.22 -15.27 11.12
C LEU A 134 7.72 -16.52 11.84
N PHE A 135 8.51 -17.59 11.82
CA PHE A 135 8.22 -18.83 12.52
C PHE A 135 9.48 -19.48 13.05
N ARG A 136 9.48 -19.86 14.34
CA ARG A 136 10.62 -20.52 15.02
C ARG A 136 11.97 -19.79 14.90
N GLY A 137 11.95 -18.48 14.64
CA GLY A 137 13.14 -17.64 14.46
C GLY A 137 13.57 -17.39 13.01
N GLU A 138 12.86 -17.95 12.03
CA GLU A 138 13.17 -17.81 10.60
C GLU A 138 12.02 -17.12 9.84
N TYR A 139 12.36 -16.35 8.81
CA TYR A 139 11.39 -15.84 7.84
C TYR A 139 11.17 -16.87 6.72
N ARG A 140 9.91 -17.20 6.46
CA ARG A 140 9.47 -18.19 5.47
C ARG A 140 8.36 -17.60 4.59
N PRO A 141 8.18 -18.03 3.32
CA PRO A 141 7.08 -17.54 2.48
C PRO A 141 5.68 -17.80 3.07
N LEU A 142 4.68 -17.00 2.69
CA LEU A 142 3.28 -17.14 3.14
C LEU A 142 2.70 -18.54 2.90
N GLU A 143 3.11 -19.15 1.78
CA GLU A 143 2.72 -20.47 1.27
C GLU A 143 3.08 -21.62 2.22
N HIS A 144 3.90 -21.37 3.24
CA HIS A 144 4.18 -22.34 4.30
C HIS A 144 3.13 -22.35 5.42
N TYR A 145 2.24 -21.35 5.48
CA TYR A 145 1.21 -21.18 6.53
C TYR A 145 -0.22 -21.12 6.00
N PHE A 146 -0.39 -20.66 4.76
CA PHE A 146 -1.68 -20.49 4.10
C PHE A 146 -1.72 -21.29 2.80
N SER A 147 -2.93 -21.61 2.31
CA SER A 147 -3.10 -22.27 1.02
C SER A 147 -2.65 -21.36 -0.13
N GLU A 148 -2.12 -21.98 -1.19
CA GLU A 148 -1.67 -21.32 -2.43
C GLU A 148 -2.71 -20.31 -2.95
N GLN A 149 -3.97 -20.75 -3.11
CA GLN A 149 -5.11 -19.89 -3.47
C GLN A 149 -5.25 -18.64 -2.57
N PHE A 150 -5.19 -18.80 -1.24
CA PHE A 150 -5.31 -17.65 -0.33
C PHE A 150 -4.15 -16.66 -0.52
N VAL A 151 -2.94 -17.19 -0.71
CA VAL A 151 -1.73 -16.37 -0.90
C VAL A 151 -1.79 -15.63 -2.23
N ASP A 152 -2.27 -16.26 -3.30
CA ASP A 152 -2.43 -15.63 -4.59
C ASP A 152 -3.57 -14.61 -4.61
N ASP A 153 -4.72 -14.90 -3.99
CA ASP A 153 -5.81 -13.93 -3.81
C ASP A 153 -5.32 -12.69 -3.05
N LEU A 154 -4.56 -12.88 -1.96
CA LEU A 154 -4.00 -11.81 -1.14
C LEU A 154 -2.96 -10.98 -1.91
N LYS A 155 -2.04 -11.64 -2.63
CA LYS A 155 -1.02 -10.97 -3.46
C LYS A 155 -1.64 -10.24 -4.66
N TRP A 156 -2.66 -10.82 -5.30
CA TRP A 156 -3.38 -10.20 -6.41
C TRP A 156 -4.11 -8.95 -5.93
N GLU A 157 -4.80 -9.04 -4.80
CA GLU A 157 -5.48 -7.89 -4.21
C GLU A 157 -4.48 -6.79 -3.86
N LEU A 158 -3.43 -7.09 -3.07
CA LEU A 158 -2.41 -6.09 -2.70
C LEU A 158 -1.77 -5.44 -3.94
N ARG A 159 -1.53 -6.21 -5.02
CA ARG A 159 -1.04 -5.66 -6.29
C ARG A 159 -2.00 -4.67 -6.93
N ARG A 160 -3.32 -4.89 -6.90
CA ARG A 160 -4.30 -3.89 -7.38
C ARG A 160 -4.23 -2.62 -6.55
N ASN A 161 -4.16 -2.76 -5.23
CA ASN A 161 -4.15 -1.65 -4.28
C ASN A 161 -2.92 -0.74 -4.54
N LEU A 162 -1.74 -1.34 -4.66
CA LEU A 162 -0.50 -0.60 -4.90
C LEU A 162 -0.35 -0.11 -6.35
N LEU A 163 -1.07 -0.69 -7.31
CA LEU A 163 -1.22 -0.11 -8.66
C LEU A 163 -2.06 1.17 -8.62
N PHE A 164 -3.11 1.23 -7.80
CA PHE A 164 -3.90 2.45 -7.59
C PHE A 164 -3.07 3.57 -6.96
N VAL A 165 -2.25 3.26 -5.93
CA VAL A 165 -1.27 4.21 -5.34
C VAL A 165 -0.36 4.81 -6.42
N TYR A 166 0.22 3.96 -7.27
CA TYR A 166 1.10 4.43 -8.34
C TYR A 166 0.36 5.17 -9.46
N GLN A 167 -0.92 4.88 -9.70
CA GLN A 167 -1.71 5.61 -10.68
C GLN A 167 -1.96 7.05 -10.24
N GLU A 168 -2.49 7.25 -9.02
CA GLU A 168 -2.64 8.60 -8.45
C GLU A 168 -1.29 9.36 -8.44
N TYR A 169 -0.19 8.73 -8.02
CA TYR A 169 1.12 9.39 -8.03
C TYR A 169 1.66 9.70 -9.44
N MET A 170 1.33 8.89 -10.46
CA MET A 170 1.67 9.24 -11.86
C MET A 170 0.83 10.43 -12.33
N ASP A 171 -0.46 10.41 -12.03
CA ASP A 171 -1.40 11.46 -12.39
C ASP A 171 -1.09 12.77 -11.64
N TRP A 172 -0.46 12.73 -10.45
CA TRP A 172 -0.03 13.91 -9.70
C TRP A 172 1.36 14.44 -10.13
N PHE A 173 2.37 13.58 -10.30
CA PHE A 173 3.78 14.00 -10.44
C PHE A 173 4.45 13.75 -11.80
N GLU A 174 3.76 13.12 -12.75
CA GLU A 174 4.32 12.50 -13.96
C GLU A 174 5.23 11.28 -13.65
N PRO A 175 5.15 10.18 -14.42
CA PRO A 175 5.84 8.92 -14.13
C PRO A 175 7.37 9.02 -14.14
N GLU A 176 7.96 9.98 -14.86
CA GLU A 176 9.41 10.20 -14.93
C GLU A 176 10.03 10.65 -13.59
N ASN A 177 9.24 11.25 -12.69
CA ASN A 177 9.69 11.68 -11.37
C ASN A 177 9.60 10.56 -10.30
N LEU A 178 8.87 9.48 -10.61
CA LEU A 178 8.65 8.36 -9.69
C LEU A 178 9.77 7.32 -9.75
N SER A 179 9.89 6.54 -8.69
CA SER A 179 10.91 5.50 -8.52
C SER A 179 10.26 4.17 -8.11
N LYS A 180 10.86 3.05 -8.53
CA LYS A 180 10.41 1.71 -8.14
C LYS A 180 10.55 1.54 -6.63
N SER A 181 9.49 1.09 -5.97
CA SER A 181 9.54 0.71 -4.55
C SER A 181 9.89 -0.77 -4.35
N VAL A 182 10.75 -1.06 -3.37
CA VAL A 182 10.92 -2.42 -2.85
C VAL A 182 10.25 -2.46 -1.49
N ILE A 183 9.31 -3.38 -1.32
CA ILE A 183 8.37 -3.43 -0.20
C ILE A 183 8.54 -4.79 0.48
N ASP A 184 9.02 -4.80 1.72
CA ASP A 184 9.30 -6.02 2.48
C ASP A 184 8.44 -6.09 3.75
N LEU A 185 7.49 -7.03 3.75
CA LEU A 185 6.42 -7.17 4.74
C LEU A 185 6.65 -8.42 5.60
N LYS A 186 6.84 -8.24 6.91
CA LYS A 186 7.18 -9.24 7.92
C LYS A 186 5.97 -9.57 8.80
N VAL A 187 5.30 -10.67 8.50
CA VAL A 187 4.10 -11.10 9.21
C VAL A 187 4.48 -11.95 10.43
N THR A 188 4.01 -11.57 11.61
CA THR A 188 4.19 -12.35 12.85
C THR A 188 2.87 -13.01 13.27
N LEU A 189 2.92 -14.25 13.75
CA LEU A 189 1.70 -15.06 13.99
C LEU A 189 0.98 -14.76 15.32
N ASN A 190 1.59 -13.96 16.20
CA ASN A 190 1.12 -13.54 17.52
C ASN A 190 1.93 -12.35 18.06
N ASP A 191 1.32 -11.63 18.99
CA ASP A 191 1.81 -10.39 19.62
C ASP A 191 3.18 -10.55 20.29
N LYS A 192 3.49 -11.72 20.85
CA LYS A 192 4.80 -11.98 21.45
C LYS A 192 5.91 -12.05 20.40
N GLN A 193 5.64 -12.62 19.21
CA GLN A 193 6.58 -12.53 18.11
C GLN A 193 6.71 -11.10 17.61
N TYR A 194 5.57 -10.41 17.45
CA TYR A 194 5.51 -9.02 16.99
C TYR A 194 6.36 -8.08 17.85
N PHE A 195 6.07 -8.00 19.16
CA PHE A 195 6.82 -7.21 20.14
C PHE A 195 8.33 -7.52 20.11
N ASN A 196 8.70 -8.80 20.06
CA ASN A 196 10.11 -9.21 20.02
C ASN A 196 10.84 -8.77 18.75
N GLU A 197 10.16 -8.60 17.62
CA GLU A 197 10.79 -8.00 16.43
C GLU A 197 10.90 -6.48 16.58
N LEU A 198 9.84 -5.79 17.05
CA LEU A 198 9.87 -4.35 17.26
C LEU A 198 11.00 -3.92 18.23
N VAL A 199 11.18 -4.66 19.33
CA VAL A 199 12.26 -4.45 20.31
C VAL A 199 13.66 -4.56 19.69
N LYS A 200 13.89 -5.42 18.68
CA LYS A 200 15.21 -5.51 18.00
C LYS A 200 15.57 -4.25 17.22
N HIS A 201 14.57 -3.44 16.89
CA HIS A 201 14.69 -2.32 15.97
C HIS A 201 14.39 -0.96 16.62
N GLY A 202 14.07 -0.94 17.93
CA GLY A 202 13.77 0.29 18.69
C GLY A 202 12.37 0.84 18.41
N ALA A 203 11.40 -0.05 18.19
CA ALA A 203 10.02 0.26 17.83
C ALA A 203 8.99 -0.25 18.87
N GLU A 204 9.42 -0.64 20.07
CA GLU A 204 8.62 -1.32 21.09
C GLU A 204 7.41 -0.51 21.61
N SER A 205 7.45 0.82 21.46
CA SER A 205 6.37 1.75 21.77
C SER A 205 5.10 1.50 20.93
N SER A 206 5.26 1.00 19.72
CA SER A 206 4.19 0.81 18.74
C SER A 206 3.61 -0.62 18.75
N VAL A 207 3.85 -1.38 19.82
CA VAL A 207 3.35 -2.76 19.99
C VAL A 207 1.83 -2.89 19.90
N ASN A 208 1.09 -1.81 20.20
CA ASN A 208 -0.36 -1.78 20.13
C ASN A 208 -0.89 -1.59 18.70
N ASN A 209 -0.06 -1.19 17.73
CA ASN A 209 -0.44 -1.11 16.32
C ASN A 209 -0.41 -2.50 15.68
N PRO A 210 -1.35 -2.86 14.80
CA PRO A 210 -1.33 -4.15 14.11
C PRO A 210 -0.35 -4.19 12.92
N GLY A 211 0.15 -3.03 12.48
CA GLY A 211 1.23 -2.88 11.49
C GLY A 211 2.20 -1.76 11.88
N VAL A 212 3.46 -1.86 11.41
CA VAL A 212 4.58 -0.97 11.71
C VAL A 212 5.63 -0.97 10.57
N TYR A 213 5.72 0.08 9.76
CA TYR A 213 6.80 0.29 8.77
C TYR A 213 8.00 1.01 9.38
N ILE A 214 9.17 0.36 9.45
CA ILE A 214 10.39 0.90 10.08
C ILE A 214 11.34 1.46 8.99
N PRO A 215 11.47 2.80 8.82
CA PRO A 215 12.08 3.36 7.61
C PRO A 215 13.58 3.09 7.43
N TRP A 216 14.35 3.02 8.52
CA TRP A 216 15.81 2.81 8.47
C TRP A 216 16.26 1.38 8.17
N ILE A 217 15.33 0.41 8.17
CA ILE A 217 15.55 -0.95 7.68
C ILE A 217 14.67 -1.31 6.48
N HIS A 218 13.82 -0.38 6.02
CA HIS A 218 12.89 -0.55 4.90
C HIS A 218 11.96 -1.77 5.01
N GLN A 219 11.58 -2.14 6.23
CA GLN A 219 10.77 -3.33 6.53
C GLN A 219 9.54 -2.95 7.34
N ALA A 220 8.39 -3.46 6.94
CA ALA A 220 7.19 -3.42 7.75
C ALA A 220 7.00 -4.70 8.53
N TYR A 221 6.45 -4.59 9.73
CA TYR A 221 6.07 -5.69 10.60
C TYR A 221 4.56 -5.67 10.77
N ILE A 222 3.91 -6.82 10.66
CA ILE A 222 2.45 -6.95 10.73
C ILE A 222 2.10 -8.05 11.71
N ASN A 223 1.36 -7.71 12.78
CA ASN A 223 0.75 -8.70 13.65
C ASN A 223 -0.47 -9.29 12.93
N LEU A 224 -0.48 -10.59 12.65
CA LEU A 224 -1.52 -11.23 11.85
C LEU A 224 -2.90 -11.09 12.52
N PRO A 225 -3.84 -10.29 11.98
CA PRO A 225 -5.05 -9.89 12.69
C PRO A 225 -6.04 -11.03 12.78
N ARG A 226 -6.75 -11.11 13.91
CA ARG A 226 -7.72 -12.18 14.19
C ARG A 226 -8.99 -11.58 14.78
N TYR A 227 -10.11 -12.25 14.55
CA TYR A 227 -11.31 -12.08 15.37
C TYR A 227 -11.12 -12.80 16.72
N ASP A 228 -11.93 -12.48 17.72
CA ASP A 228 -11.93 -13.09 19.07
C ASP A 228 -12.00 -14.63 19.06
N ASN A 229 -12.60 -15.21 18.02
CA ASN A 229 -12.70 -16.65 17.81
C ASN A 229 -11.40 -17.30 17.26
N GLY A 230 -10.34 -16.53 17.08
CA GLY A 230 -9.00 -16.94 16.63
C GLY A 230 -8.80 -17.03 15.11
N TYR A 231 -9.87 -16.90 14.31
CA TYR A 231 -9.81 -16.92 12.85
C TYR A 231 -9.21 -15.63 12.29
N LEU A 232 -8.50 -15.74 11.17
CA LEU A 232 -7.89 -14.61 10.45
C LEU A 232 -8.97 -13.63 9.95
N ASN A 233 -8.83 -12.35 10.31
CA ASN A 233 -9.62 -11.28 9.69
C ASN A 233 -8.94 -10.88 8.36
N ARG A 234 -9.38 -11.49 7.25
CA ARG A 234 -8.75 -11.29 5.94
C ARG A 234 -8.80 -9.84 5.46
N THR A 235 -9.94 -9.16 5.63
CA THR A 235 -10.11 -7.76 5.18
C THR A 235 -9.14 -6.86 5.92
N LEU A 236 -9.16 -6.91 7.26
CA LEU A 236 -8.22 -6.16 8.09
C LEU A 236 -6.74 -6.48 7.75
N PHE A 237 -6.43 -7.74 7.41
CA PHE A 237 -5.07 -8.12 7.00
C PHE A 237 -4.64 -7.49 5.67
N ILE A 238 -5.51 -7.44 4.65
CA ILE A 238 -5.16 -6.77 3.39
C ILE A 238 -5.11 -5.24 3.56
N ASP A 239 -5.95 -4.67 4.41
CA ASP A 239 -5.94 -3.22 4.69
C ASP A 239 -4.62 -2.82 5.38
N ILE A 240 -4.18 -3.54 6.41
CA ILE A 240 -2.87 -3.32 7.07
C ILE A 240 -1.72 -3.53 6.08
N LEU A 241 -1.71 -4.64 5.32
CA LEU A 241 -0.66 -4.88 4.33
C LEU A 241 -0.59 -3.77 3.26
N THR A 242 -1.71 -3.11 2.95
CA THR A 242 -1.77 -1.97 2.05
C THR A 242 -1.24 -0.70 2.71
N HIS A 243 -1.69 -0.40 3.94
CA HIS A 243 -1.24 0.73 4.75
C HIS A 243 0.28 0.76 4.91
N GLU A 244 0.87 -0.34 5.38
CA GLU A 244 2.32 -0.47 5.56
C GLU A 244 3.11 -0.42 4.24
N ALA A 245 2.54 -0.96 3.16
CA ALA A 245 3.14 -0.88 1.84
C ALA A 245 3.11 0.54 1.26
N VAL A 246 2.07 1.34 1.57
CA VAL A 246 2.02 2.77 1.23
C VAL A 246 3.08 3.54 1.99
N HIS A 247 3.29 3.30 3.28
CA HIS A 247 4.41 3.91 4.01
C HIS A 247 5.76 3.63 3.34
N ALA A 248 5.98 2.40 2.87
CA ALA A 248 7.19 2.02 2.12
C ALA A 248 7.30 2.76 0.77
N ILE A 249 6.20 2.88 0.01
CA ILE A 249 6.18 3.63 -1.26
C ILE A 249 6.48 5.11 -1.02
N ASN A 250 5.83 5.72 -0.02
CA ASN A 250 6.05 7.12 0.35
C ASN A 250 7.50 7.37 0.75
N PHE A 251 8.11 6.46 1.53
CA PHE A 251 9.52 6.59 1.91
C PHE A 251 10.48 6.45 0.72
N VAL A 252 10.08 5.78 -0.37
CA VAL A 252 10.84 5.73 -1.62
C VAL A 252 10.69 7.04 -2.41
N GLN A 253 9.47 7.55 -2.60
CA GLN A 253 9.22 8.77 -3.38
C GLN A 253 9.67 10.04 -2.63
N PHE A 254 9.09 10.26 -1.44
CA PHE A 254 9.16 11.48 -0.64
C PHE A 254 10.10 11.36 0.56
N GLY A 255 10.37 10.15 1.05
CA GLY A 255 11.28 9.94 2.20
C GLY A 255 10.64 10.33 3.53
N TYR A 256 11.34 11.16 4.33
CA TYR A 256 10.81 11.62 5.61
C TYR A 256 9.84 12.79 5.39
N MET A 257 8.56 12.52 5.63
CA MET A 257 7.46 13.48 5.53
C MET A 257 6.89 13.84 6.90
N GLN A 258 6.05 14.87 6.95
CA GLN A 258 5.22 15.15 8.13
C GLN A 258 4.20 14.03 8.45
N ARG A 259 3.89 13.87 9.73
CA ARG A 259 3.05 12.77 10.28
C ARG A 259 1.68 12.71 9.61
N TRP A 260 0.93 13.81 9.59
CA TRP A 260 -0.42 13.85 9.04
C TRP A 260 -0.48 13.45 7.55
N ALA A 261 0.51 13.84 6.74
CA ALA A 261 0.53 13.52 5.31
C ALA A 261 0.90 12.05 5.08
N GLN A 262 1.92 11.54 5.78
CA GLN A 262 2.33 10.14 5.71
C GLN A 262 1.20 9.19 6.12
N GLU A 263 0.45 9.55 7.17
CA GLU A 263 -0.68 8.77 7.67
C GLU A 263 -1.94 8.95 6.84
N GLY A 264 -2.24 10.17 6.41
CA GLY A 264 -3.39 10.48 5.57
C GLY A 264 -3.36 9.71 4.25
N LEU A 265 -2.20 9.66 3.59
CA LEU A 265 -1.97 8.84 2.39
C LEU A 265 -2.12 7.34 2.67
N ALA A 266 -1.51 6.84 3.76
CA ALA A 266 -1.57 5.42 4.10
C ALA A 266 -2.99 4.96 4.51
N GLN A 267 -3.77 5.82 5.17
CA GLN A 267 -5.19 5.58 5.43
C GLN A 267 -6.01 5.65 4.13
N TYR A 268 -5.81 6.67 3.30
CA TYR A 268 -6.55 6.90 2.05
C TYR A 268 -6.42 5.73 1.08
N PHE A 269 -5.19 5.28 0.83
CA PHE A 269 -4.91 4.16 -0.07
C PHE A 269 -5.23 2.78 0.52
N ALA A 270 -5.39 2.65 1.84
CA ALA A 270 -5.97 1.45 2.46
C ALA A 270 -7.51 1.46 2.42
N TYR A 271 -8.14 2.65 2.49
CA TYR A 271 -9.58 2.80 2.69
C TYR A 271 -10.44 2.29 1.52
N ARG A 272 -11.49 1.56 1.87
CA ARG A 272 -12.31 0.68 1.02
C ARG A 272 -13.76 0.61 1.49
N SER A 273 -14.64 0.32 0.54
CA SER A 273 -16.01 -0.14 0.80
C SER A 273 -16.07 -1.58 1.31
N GLU A 274 -17.27 -1.99 1.76
CA GLU A 274 -17.62 -3.40 2.01
C GLU A 274 -17.48 -4.30 0.76
N SER A 275 -17.49 -3.72 -0.45
CA SER A 275 -17.21 -4.42 -1.73
C SER A 275 -15.72 -4.55 -2.06
N GLY A 276 -14.81 -3.95 -1.26
CA GLY A 276 -13.38 -3.93 -1.52
C GLY A 276 -12.95 -2.94 -2.62
N GLU A 277 -13.78 -1.93 -2.90
CA GLU A 277 -13.56 -0.87 -3.88
C GLU A 277 -13.12 0.41 -3.16
N HIS A 278 -12.25 1.22 -3.77
CA HIS A 278 -11.81 2.48 -3.16
C HIS A 278 -12.94 3.52 -3.15
N LEU A 279 -13.10 4.21 -2.01
CA LEU A 279 -14.13 5.20 -1.79
C LEU A 279 -13.53 6.61 -1.71
N ALA A 280 -14.12 7.55 -2.47
CA ALA A 280 -13.64 8.93 -2.56
C ALA A 280 -13.81 9.74 -1.26
N SER A 281 -14.76 9.37 -0.39
CA SER A 281 -15.01 10.00 0.90
C SER A 281 -15.43 8.97 1.95
N LEU A 282 -15.09 9.24 3.21
CA LEU A 282 -15.52 8.45 4.37
C LEU A 282 -17.03 8.56 4.60
N ARG A 283 -17.70 7.48 5.04
CA ARG A 283 -19.11 7.56 5.48
C ARG A 283 -19.23 8.13 6.90
N ILE A 284 -20.34 8.80 7.21
CA ILE A 284 -20.58 9.34 8.56
C ILE A 284 -20.52 8.26 9.65
N ASP A 285 -21.06 7.06 9.40
CA ASP A 285 -21.02 5.97 10.38
C ASP A 285 -19.62 5.36 10.55
N GLU A 286 -18.68 5.63 9.65
CA GLU A 286 -17.26 5.24 9.80
C GLU A 286 -16.45 6.35 10.47
N TRP A 287 -16.78 7.62 10.18
CA TRP A 287 -16.27 8.77 10.90
C TRP A 287 -16.61 8.70 12.39
N ASP A 288 -17.87 8.43 12.73
CA ASP A 288 -18.33 8.32 14.12
C ASP A 288 -17.60 7.20 14.87
N LYS A 289 -17.39 6.03 14.24
CA LYS A 289 -16.63 4.91 14.82
C LYS A 289 -15.15 5.25 15.02
N ARG A 290 -14.52 5.95 14.07
CA ARG A 290 -13.09 6.31 14.14
C ARG A 290 -12.78 7.44 15.12
N THR A 291 -13.78 8.25 15.50
CA THR A 291 -13.57 9.48 16.29
C THR A 291 -14.32 9.52 17.62
N GLY A 292 -15.14 8.51 17.93
CA GLY A 292 -16.04 8.57 19.10
C GLY A 292 -17.18 9.58 18.93
N SER A 293 -17.68 9.73 17.70
CA SER A 293 -18.74 10.68 17.31
C SER A 293 -18.37 12.17 17.50
N MET A 294 -17.16 12.57 17.10
CA MET A 294 -16.83 14.00 16.99
C MET A 294 -17.61 14.66 15.86
N SER A 295 -18.06 15.90 16.06
CA SER A 295 -18.86 16.63 15.07
C SER A 295 -18.07 17.08 13.83
N GLN A 296 -16.77 17.34 13.98
CA GLN A 296 -15.89 17.87 12.93
C GLN A 296 -14.45 17.34 13.12
N PRO A 297 -13.64 17.27 12.05
CA PRO A 297 -12.20 17.03 12.13
C PRO A 297 -11.43 18.15 12.84
N PHE A 298 -10.18 17.88 13.19
CA PHE A 298 -9.21 18.93 13.56
C PHE A 298 -8.97 19.90 12.38
N VAL A 299 -8.48 21.11 12.67
CA VAL A 299 -7.96 22.04 11.65
C VAL A 299 -6.57 21.61 11.17
N MET A 300 -6.15 22.08 10.00
CA MET A 300 -4.85 21.72 9.41
C MET A 300 -3.67 22.08 10.33
N ASP A 301 -3.75 23.21 11.04
CA ASP A 301 -2.79 23.68 12.02
C ASP A 301 -2.52 22.64 13.12
N ASP A 302 -3.57 21.99 13.64
CA ASP A 302 -3.51 20.94 14.68
C ASP A 302 -2.97 19.60 14.15
N LEU A 303 -2.95 19.41 12.83
CA LEU A 303 -2.39 18.22 12.17
C LEU A 303 -0.89 18.39 11.86
N ILE A 304 -0.49 19.57 11.41
CA ILE A 304 0.90 19.92 11.10
C ILE A 304 1.72 20.07 12.38
N ILE A 305 1.27 20.91 13.31
CA ILE A 305 2.03 21.26 14.52
C ILE A 305 1.93 20.10 15.53
N PRO A 306 3.05 19.51 16.01
CA PRO A 306 3.04 18.45 17.00
C PRO A 306 2.62 18.93 18.41
N ASN A 307 1.33 19.24 18.56
CA ASN A 307 0.67 19.51 19.83
C ASN A 307 0.61 18.23 20.71
N LYS A 308 0.10 18.36 21.94
CA LYS A 308 -0.09 17.20 22.83
C LYS A 308 -1.15 16.21 22.33
N SER A 309 -2.09 16.67 21.51
CA SER A 309 -3.19 15.86 21.00
C SER A 309 -2.69 14.64 20.23
N TRP A 310 -1.52 14.71 19.57
CA TRP A 310 -0.82 13.56 18.97
C TRP A 310 -0.32 12.47 19.97
N GLN A 311 -0.63 12.61 21.26
CA GLN A 311 -0.45 11.61 22.34
C GLN A 311 -1.75 11.35 23.14
N GLU A 312 -2.81 12.14 22.92
CA GLU A 312 -4.03 12.14 23.74
C GLU A 312 -5.29 11.78 22.91
N ASP A 313 -5.36 12.18 21.62
CA ASP A 313 -6.51 12.06 20.71
C ASP A 313 -6.14 11.36 19.36
N GLU A 314 -5.19 10.42 19.38
CA GLU A 314 -4.54 9.91 18.16
C GLU A 314 -5.49 9.41 17.06
N ALA A 315 -6.49 8.58 17.40
CA ALA A 315 -7.43 8.03 16.41
C ALA A 315 -8.18 9.12 15.60
N ILE A 316 -8.47 10.26 16.22
CA ILE A 316 -9.12 11.41 15.60
C ILE A 316 -8.15 12.12 14.65
N LEU A 317 -6.85 12.16 14.96
CA LEU A 317 -5.82 12.77 14.12
C LEU A 317 -5.54 11.90 12.88
N TYR A 318 -5.53 10.57 13.01
CA TYR A 318 -5.52 9.64 11.87
C TYR A 318 -6.78 9.79 10.99
N ALA A 319 -7.97 9.89 11.61
CA ALA A 319 -9.23 10.10 10.89
C ALA A 319 -9.28 11.46 10.15
N SER A 320 -8.79 12.53 10.80
CA SER A 320 -8.70 13.87 10.22
C SER A 320 -7.72 13.90 9.05
N SER A 321 -6.53 13.28 9.22
CA SER A 321 -5.53 13.14 8.16
C SER A 321 -6.07 12.42 6.92
N LEU A 322 -6.86 11.35 7.12
CA LEU A 322 -7.57 10.64 6.05
C LEU A 322 -8.53 11.57 5.30
N VAL A 323 -9.40 12.31 5.99
CA VAL A 323 -10.41 13.13 5.30
C VAL A 323 -9.82 14.39 4.65
N TYR A 324 -8.72 14.95 5.16
CA TYR A 324 -7.96 15.97 4.41
C TYR A 324 -7.34 15.39 3.14
N THR A 325 -6.80 14.16 3.20
CA THR A 325 -6.27 13.48 2.00
C THR A 325 -7.37 13.22 0.96
N GLN A 326 -8.57 12.83 1.40
CA GLN A 326 -9.75 12.70 0.54
C GLN A 326 -10.20 14.04 -0.06
N TYR A 327 -10.21 15.12 0.74
CA TYR A 327 -10.49 16.48 0.27
C TYR A 327 -9.51 16.87 -0.84
N PHE A 328 -8.21 16.80 -0.57
CA PHE A 328 -7.17 17.14 -1.54
C PHE A 328 -7.24 16.27 -2.80
N SER A 329 -7.48 14.95 -2.67
CA SER A 329 -7.64 14.05 -3.83
C SER A 329 -8.90 14.35 -4.66
N SER A 330 -9.84 15.14 -4.15
CA SER A 330 -11.00 15.63 -4.90
C SER A 330 -10.79 16.98 -5.62
N LEU A 331 -9.63 17.63 -5.42
CA LEU A 331 -9.29 18.90 -6.07
C LEU A 331 -8.65 18.70 -7.45
N PRO A 332 -8.92 19.57 -8.44
CA PRO A 332 -8.21 19.57 -9.72
C PRO A 332 -6.69 19.71 -9.55
N LYS A 333 -5.90 18.93 -10.31
CA LYS A 333 -4.43 18.90 -10.25
C LYS A 333 -3.79 20.30 -10.33
N ASP A 334 -4.32 21.18 -11.18
CA ASP A 334 -3.83 22.55 -11.38
C ASP A 334 -4.09 23.50 -10.20
N LYS A 335 -4.87 23.06 -9.21
CA LYS A 335 -5.31 23.84 -8.03
C LYS A 335 -5.12 23.10 -6.71
N ASN A 336 -4.42 21.96 -6.72
CA ASN A 336 -4.28 21.12 -5.54
C ASN A 336 -2.99 21.46 -4.78
N PRO A 337 -3.05 22.22 -3.67
CA PRO A 337 -1.85 22.66 -2.97
C PRO A 337 -1.12 21.49 -2.30
N PHE A 338 -1.80 20.38 -2.03
CA PHE A 338 -1.18 19.16 -1.50
C PHE A 338 -0.20 18.52 -2.50
N ILE A 339 -0.47 18.58 -3.81
CA ILE A 339 0.50 18.13 -4.83
C ILE A 339 1.75 19.01 -4.79
N SER A 340 1.59 20.33 -4.64
CA SER A 340 2.71 21.26 -4.45
C SER A 340 3.50 20.97 -3.18
N PHE A 341 2.84 20.67 -2.06
CA PHE A 341 3.48 20.27 -0.81
C PHE A 341 4.25 18.94 -0.96
N LEU A 342 3.64 17.89 -1.50
CA LEU A 342 4.28 16.59 -1.72
C LEU A 342 5.48 16.67 -2.67
N TYR A 343 5.40 17.52 -3.70
CA TYR A 343 6.54 17.82 -4.57
C TYR A 343 7.68 18.53 -3.81
N ASN A 344 7.35 19.39 -2.84
CA ASN A 344 8.32 20.03 -1.95
C ASN A 344 8.89 19.09 -0.87
N GLU A 345 8.23 18.00 -0.49
CA GLU A 345 8.84 16.91 0.31
C GLU A 345 9.73 16.01 -0.59
N MET A 346 9.35 15.76 -1.85
CA MET A 346 10.08 14.93 -2.80
C MET A 346 11.50 15.45 -3.14
N LEU A 347 11.69 16.77 -3.19
CA LEU A 347 12.96 17.40 -3.54
C LEU A 347 14.05 17.27 -2.45
N PRO A 348 13.82 17.63 -1.18
CA PRO A 348 14.79 17.49 -0.10
C PRO A 348 14.82 16.09 0.54
N ARG A 349 13.76 15.27 0.37
CA ARG A 349 13.56 13.82 0.68
C ARG A 349 14.05 13.27 2.03
N CYS A 350 15.31 13.48 2.36
CA CYS A 350 15.94 13.07 3.62
C CYS A 350 15.98 14.21 4.65
N SER A 351 15.23 15.28 4.40
CA SER A 351 14.79 16.26 5.38
C SER A 351 13.37 16.71 5.02
N THR A 352 12.51 16.70 6.03
CA THR A 352 11.14 17.23 6.04
C THR A 352 11.08 18.72 5.69
N VAL A 353 9.98 19.13 5.06
CA VAL A 353 9.55 20.53 5.02
C VAL A 353 9.16 20.97 6.45
N ASN A 354 9.60 22.16 6.86
CA ASN A 354 9.28 22.71 8.18
C ASN A 354 7.78 23.07 8.29
N GLU A 355 7.28 22.96 9.52
CA GLU A 355 5.86 23.15 9.86
C GLU A 355 5.32 24.51 9.37
N GLU A 356 6.05 25.61 9.61
CA GLU A 356 5.71 26.97 9.17
C GLU A 356 5.51 27.06 7.64
N ASN A 357 6.49 26.60 6.85
CA ASN A 357 6.40 26.60 5.38
C ASN A 357 5.27 25.70 4.84
N THR A 358 4.72 24.80 5.66
CA THR A 358 3.70 23.85 5.22
C THR A 358 2.31 24.48 5.23
N ILE A 359 2.03 25.38 6.19
CA ILE A 359 0.84 26.24 6.13
C ILE A 359 0.89 27.13 4.88
N ASP A 360 2.02 27.81 4.62
CA ASP A 360 2.21 28.65 3.43
C ASP A 360 2.04 27.90 2.10
N LEU A 361 2.39 26.60 2.06
CA LEU A 361 2.22 25.73 0.88
C LEU A 361 0.79 25.20 0.72
N LEU A 362 0.07 24.93 1.81
CA LEU A 362 -1.25 24.30 1.80
C LEU A 362 -2.42 25.29 1.80
N ASP A 363 -2.25 26.45 2.43
CA ASP A 363 -3.28 27.50 2.55
C ASP A 363 -2.78 28.91 2.18
N PRO A 364 -2.26 29.11 0.94
CA PRO A 364 -1.73 30.41 0.50
C PRO A 364 -2.78 31.53 0.44
N GLU A 365 -4.08 31.21 0.50
CA GLU A 365 -5.19 32.17 0.46
C GLU A 365 -5.92 32.32 1.83
N ASN A 366 -5.53 31.55 2.86
CA ASN A 366 -6.17 31.51 4.18
C ASN A 366 -7.67 31.10 4.12
N MET A 367 -7.97 30.12 3.28
CA MET A 367 -9.32 29.55 3.05
C MET A 367 -9.40 28.02 3.21
N LEU A 368 -8.28 27.30 3.32
CA LEU A 368 -8.22 25.84 3.35
C LEU A 368 -9.17 25.24 4.38
N ASN A 369 -9.11 25.72 5.62
CA ASN A 369 -9.95 25.20 6.70
C ASN A 369 -11.46 25.41 6.41
N SER A 370 -11.86 26.56 5.85
CA SER A 370 -13.26 26.81 5.45
C SER A 370 -13.73 25.95 4.28
N ASP A 371 -12.93 25.82 3.21
CA ASP A 371 -13.30 25.02 2.04
C ASP A 371 -13.32 23.52 2.36
N PHE A 372 -12.38 23.07 3.20
CA PHE A 372 -12.36 21.73 3.76
C PHE A 372 -13.60 21.42 4.60
N PHE A 373 -14.00 22.27 5.55
CA PHE A 373 -15.19 21.98 6.38
C PHE A 373 -16.49 22.02 5.54
N ASN A 374 -16.60 22.93 4.56
CA ASN A 374 -17.70 22.94 3.59
C ASN A 374 -17.76 21.63 2.78
N TRP A 375 -16.60 21.11 2.36
CA TRP A 375 -16.49 19.82 1.67
C TRP A 375 -16.83 18.64 2.60
N PHE A 376 -16.39 18.67 3.86
CA PHE A 376 -16.60 17.59 4.83
C PHE A 376 -18.07 17.49 5.21
N GLU A 377 -18.74 18.61 5.51
CA GLU A 377 -20.18 18.62 5.77
C GLU A 377 -20.94 18.05 4.57
N LYS A 378 -20.60 18.47 3.35
CA LYS A 378 -21.25 17.99 2.13
C LYS A 378 -21.04 16.50 1.88
N ASN A 379 -19.80 16.01 1.87
CA ASN A 379 -19.45 14.68 1.34
C ASN A 379 -19.36 13.58 2.40
N VAL A 380 -19.06 13.91 3.67
CA VAL A 380 -19.04 12.96 4.78
C VAL A 380 -20.36 13.03 5.55
N TYR A 381 -20.78 14.23 5.99
CA TYR A 381 -21.86 14.39 6.97
C TYR A 381 -23.28 14.38 6.38
N LEU A 382 -23.49 14.96 5.19
CA LEU A 382 -24.78 15.11 4.54
C LEU A 382 -25.04 14.07 3.43
N TYR A 383 -24.02 13.65 2.68
CA TYR A 383 -24.18 12.67 1.59
C TYR A 383 -24.53 11.25 2.10
N ASN A 384 -24.28 10.96 3.38
CA ASN A 384 -24.43 9.64 3.99
C ASN A 384 -25.57 9.56 5.03
N LYS A 385 -26.62 10.38 4.86
CA LYS A 385 -27.84 10.39 5.68
C LYS A 385 -29.10 10.20 4.84
#